data_AF-A0A8F0WG44-F1
#
_entry.id   AF-A0A8F0WG44-F1
#
_cell.length_a   1.000
_cell.length_b   1.000
_cell.length_c   1.000
_cell.angle_alpha   90.00
_cell.angle_beta   90.00
_cell.angle_gamma   90.00
#
_symmetry.space_group_name_H-M   'P 1'
#
loop_
_entity.id
_entity.type
_entity.pdbx_description
1 polymer ?
#
loop_
_entity_poly.entity_id
_entity_poly.type
_entity_poly.pdbx_seq_one_letter_code
_entity_poly.pdbx_strand_id
1 'polypeptide(L)'
;MENYYNRRDSFRLLDQILWQNRESYIELCEDYFSSKIDSEKIVDDFFRLHRNHNKEAEGLPSHPERLKKIQILSRSEGFTDLIGDMFFVCENLDIEETDDNSKYALSENRFRKELNLILQKLKNYS
;
A
#
# COMPACT_ATOMS: atom_id res chain seq x y z
N MET A 1 -25.13 2.46 23.01
CA MET A 1 -24.08 1.43 22.83
C MET A 1 -22.99 2.07 21.99
N GLU A 2 -21.94 2.58 22.63
CA GLU A 2 -20.74 3.01 21.92
C GLU A 2 -19.99 1.74 21.49
N ASN A 3 -19.96 1.49 20.18
CA ASN A 3 -19.08 0.48 19.61
C ASN A 3 -17.65 1.02 19.73
N TYR A 4 -16.98 0.68 20.83
CA TYR A 4 -15.53 0.79 20.92
C TYR A 4 -14.93 -0.23 19.96
N TYR A 5 -14.77 0.16 18.70
CA TYR A 5 -13.89 -0.52 17.76
C TYR A 5 -12.48 -0.45 18.37
N ASN A 6 -11.98 -1.59 18.83
CA ASN A 6 -10.69 -1.68 19.49
C ASN A 6 -9.60 -1.41 18.43
N ARG A 7 -8.53 -0.67 18.75
CA ARG A 7 -7.48 -0.32 17.76
C ARG A 7 -6.94 -1.54 16.99
N ARG A 8 -6.87 -2.70 17.66
CA ARG A 8 -6.49 -3.99 17.04
C ARG A 8 -7.43 -4.43 15.92
N ASP A 9 -8.73 -4.21 16.08
CA ASP A 9 -9.73 -4.57 15.07
C ASP A 9 -9.67 -3.62 13.87
N SER A 10 -9.32 -2.35 14.09
CA SER A 10 -9.07 -1.39 13.02
C SER A 10 -7.85 -1.75 12.16
N PHE A 11 -6.75 -2.17 12.78
CA PHE A 11 -5.55 -2.62 12.05
C PHE A 11 -5.82 -3.89 11.24
N ARG A 12 -6.50 -4.88 11.84
CA ARG A 12 -6.87 -6.11 11.13
C ARG A 12 -7.85 -5.88 9.98
N LEU A 13 -8.72 -4.89 10.13
CA LEU A 13 -9.64 -4.48 9.07
C LEU A 13 -8.87 -3.83 7.91
N LEU A 14 -7.92 -2.96 8.21
CA LEU A 14 -7.07 -2.33 7.20
C LEU A 14 -6.23 -3.37 6.45
N ASP A 15 -5.58 -4.29 7.16
CA ASP A 15 -4.89 -5.46 6.62
C ASP A 15 -5.78 -6.22 5.62
N GLN A 16 -7.02 -6.53 6.03
CA GLN A 16 -7.97 -7.27 5.19
C GLN A 16 -8.36 -6.50 3.91
N ILE A 17 -8.58 -5.19 4.00
CA ILE A 17 -8.98 -4.35 2.85
C ILE A 17 -7.82 -4.21 1.87
N LEU A 18 -6.62 -3.91 2.36
CA LEU A 18 -5.44 -3.80 1.53
C LEU A 18 -5.15 -5.15 0.85
N TRP A 19 -5.26 -6.26 1.58
CA TRP A 19 -5.06 -7.60 1.04
C TRP A 19 -6.13 -8.00 0.00
N GLN A 20 -7.39 -7.59 0.18
CA GLN A 20 -8.45 -7.80 -0.82
C GLN A 20 -8.18 -7.04 -2.12
N ASN A 21 -7.57 -5.86 -2.02
CA ASN A 21 -7.23 -5.01 -3.17
C ASN A 21 -5.77 -5.15 -3.61
N ARG A 22 -5.06 -6.21 -3.19
CA ARG A 22 -3.63 -6.40 -3.48
C ARG A 22 -3.30 -6.42 -4.97
N GLU A 23 -4.21 -6.93 -5.80
CA GLU A 23 -4.02 -7.00 -7.25
C GLU A 23 -3.83 -5.61 -7.86
N SER A 24 -4.51 -4.58 -7.33
CA SER A 24 -4.31 -3.20 -7.81
C SER A 24 -2.91 -2.66 -7.51
N TYR A 25 -2.26 -3.10 -6.42
CA TYR A 25 -0.88 -2.75 -6.13
C TYR A 25 0.11 -3.52 -7.01
N ILE A 26 -0.20 -4.80 -7.30
CA ILE A 26 0.58 -5.63 -8.22
C ILE A 26 0.54 -5.05 -9.63
N GLU A 27 -0.66 -4.79 -10.16
CA GLU A 27 -0.88 -4.20 -11.48
C GLU A 27 -0.17 -2.85 -11.63
N LEU A 28 -0.24 -2.00 -10.59
CA LEU A 28 0.47 -0.72 -10.58
C LEU A 28 1.99 -0.89 -10.74
N CYS A 29 2.59 -1.84 -10.01
CA CYS A 29 4.01 -2.13 -10.15
C CYS A 29 4.34 -2.72 -11.53
N GLU A 30 3.51 -3.62 -12.05
CA GLU A 30 3.70 -4.23 -13.37
C GLU A 30 3.61 -3.20 -14.51
N ASP A 31 2.69 -2.25 -14.42
CA ASP A 31 2.58 -1.12 -15.36
C ASP A 31 3.88 -0.30 -15.38
N TYR A 32 4.51 -0.07 -14.22
CA TYR A 32 5.81 0.61 -14.15
C TYR A 32 6.94 -0.24 -14.74
N PHE A 33 7.04 -1.53 -14.39
CA PHE A 33 8.09 -2.41 -14.92
C PHE A 33 7.96 -2.70 -16.42
N SER A 34 6.76 -2.55 -16.98
CA SER A 34 6.49 -2.63 -18.42
C SER A 34 6.63 -1.29 -19.15
N SER A 35 7.08 -0.25 -18.46
CA SER A 35 7.26 1.12 -18.98
C SER A 35 5.97 1.76 -19.50
N LYS A 36 4.81 1.29 -19.06
CA LYS A 36 3.51 1.90 -19.37
C LYS A 36 3.28 3.20 -18.59
N ILE A 37 3.88 3.29 -17.40
CA ILE A 37 3.93 4.49 -16.56
C ILE A 37 5.37 4.75 -16.12
N ASP A 38 5.70 6.02 -15.87
CA ASP A 38 7.00 6.44 -15.34
C ASP A 38 6.98 6.54 -13.80
N SER A 39 8.11 6.96 -13.23
CA SER A 39 8.35 7.01 -11.79
C SER A 39 7.47 8.03 -11.07
N GLU A 40 7.21 9.19 -11.69
CA GLU A 40 6.29 10.19 -11.16
C GLU A 40 4.87 9.61 -11.10
N LYS A 41 4.45 8.97 -12.19
CA LYS A 41 3.09 8.43 -12.30
C LYS A 41 2.82 7.28 -11.35
N ILE A 42 3.78 6.37 -11.13
CA ILE A 42 3.59 5.29 -10.14
C ILE A 42 3.49 5.83 -8.72
N VAL A 43 4.26 6.85 -8.35
CA VAL A 43 4.20 7.47 -7.02
C VAL A 43 2.84 8.12 -6.80
N ASP A 44 2.36 8.91 -7.75
CA ASP A 44 1.04 9.55 -7.69
C ASP A 44 -0.10 8.54 -7.61
N ASP A 45 -0.05 7.50 -8.46
CA ASP A 45 -1.08 6.47 -8.51
C ASP A 45 -1.09 5.62 -7.24
N PHE A 46 0.09 5.32 -6.67
CA PHE A 46 0.21 4.63 -5.39
C PHE A 46 -0.44 5.44 -4.27
N PHE A 47 -0.09 6.71 -4.10
CA PHE A 47 -0.66 7.53 -3.03
C PHE A 47 -2.16 7.73 -3.18
N ARG A 48 -2.66 7.85 -4.41
CA ARG A 48 -4.11 7.90 -4.67
C ARG A 48 -4.79 6.59 -4.29
N LEU A 49 -4.24 5.44 -4.71
CA LEU A 49 -4.77 4.11 -4.40
C LEU A 49 -4.79 3.87 -2.89
N HIS A 50 -3.65 4.10 -2.21
CA HIS A 50 -3.51 3.92 -0.78
C HIS A 50 -4.47 4.81 0.03
N ARG A 51 -4.61 6.09 -0.36
CA ARG A 51 -5.58 7.00 0.28
C ARG A 51 -7.02 6.52 0.13
N ASN A 52 -7.38 5.97 -1.01
CA ASN A 52 -8.74 5.46 -1.23
C ASN A 52 -9.04 4.25 -0.34
N HIS A 53 -8.11 3.31 -0.21
CA HIS A 53 -8.29 2.15 0.66
C HIS A 53 -8.32 2.52 2.15
N ASN A 54 -7.48 3.48 2.59
CA ASN A 54 -7.55 3.99 3.98
C ASN A 54 -8.91 4.63 4.27
N LYS A 55 -9.43 5.45 3.35
CA LYS A 55 -10.78 6.04 3.49
C LYS A 55 -11.88 5.00 3.54
N GLU A 56 -11.75 3.92 2.76
CA GLU A 56 -12.68 2.80 2.84
C GLU A 56 -12.63 2.13 4.22
N ALA A 57 -11.43 1.85 4.73
CA ALA A 57 -11.21 1.27 6.06
C ALA A 57 -11.81 2.14 7.17
N GLU A 58 -11.56 3.44 7.14
CA GLU A 58 -12.08 4.42 8.10
C GLU A 58 -13.61 4.57 8.02
N GLY A 59 -14.21 4.39 6.85
CA GLY A 59 -15.65 4.54 6.64
C GLY A 59 -16.48 3.31 7.05
N LEU A 60 -15.86 2.14 7.19
CA LEU A 60 -16.56 0.88 7.47
C LEU A 60 -17.20 0.77 8.86
N PRO A 61 -16.57 1.27 9.96
CA PRO A 61 -17.22 1.30 11.28
C PRO A 61 -18.57 2.03 11.28
N SER A 62 -18.72 3.04 10.42
CA SER A 62 -19.97 3.78 10.24
C SER A 62 -21.04 3.04 9.42
N HIS A 63 -20.71 1.86 8.86
CA HIS A 63 -21.59 1.04 8.02
C HIS A 63 -21.64 -0.42 8.51
N PRO A 64 -22.39 -0.71 9.60
CA PRO A 64 -22.41 -2.04 10.24
C PRO A 64 -22.76 -3.19 9.29
N GLU A 65 -23.62 -2.95 8.30
CA GLU A 65 -24.03 -3.96 7.31
C GLU A 65 -22.92 -4.33 6.31
N ARG A 66 -22.00 -3.41 6.03
CA ARG A 66 -20.81 -3.70 5.21
C ARG A 66 -19.78 -4.47 6.03
N LEU A 67 -19.60 -4.06 7.27
CA LEU A 67 -18.65 -4.62 8.22
C LEU A 67 -18.95 -6.09 8.55
N LYS A 68 -20.23 -6.46 8.71
CA LYS A 68 -20.66 -7.86 8.89
C LYS A 68 -20.30 -8.77 7.72
N LYS A 69 -20.08 -8.22 6.52
CA LYS A 69 -19.74 -8.99 5.31
C LYS A 69 -18.24 -9.18 5.16
N ILE A 70 -17.42 -8.47 5.93
CA ILE A 70 -15.97 -8.58 5.88
C ILE A 70 -15.55 -9.75 6.76
N GLN A 71 -15.03 -10.80 6.12
CA GLN A 71 -14.36 -11.88 6.80
C GLN A 71 -12.88 -11.52 6.92
N ILE A 72 -12.40 -11.32 8.15
CA ILE A 72 -10.96 -11.13 8.42
C ILE A 72 -10.29 -12.49 8.32
N LEU A 73 -9.34 -12.62 7.41
CA LEU A 73 -8.60 -13.86 7.17
C LEU A 73 -7.21 -13.76 7.80
N SER A 74 -6.70 -14.85 8.39
CA SER A 74 -5.34 -14.85 8.96
C SER A 74 -4.26 -14.49 7.93
N ARG A 75 -4.49 -14.85 6.67
CA ARG A 75 -3.59 -14.50 5.55
C ARG A 75 -3.53 -13.02 5.20
N SER A 76 -4.39 -12.16 5.76
CA SER A 76 -4.25 -10.71 5.56
C SER A 76 -3.36 -10.06 6.62
N GLU A 77 -3.05 -10.76 7.71
CA GLU A 77 -2.29 -10.21 8.85
C GLU A 77 -0.89 -9.76 8.40
N GLY A 78 -0.54 -8.51 8.71
CA GLY A 78 0.75 -7.91 8.36
C GLY A 78 0.81 -7.33 6.94
N PHE A 79 -0.28 -7.37 6.17
CA PHE A 79 -0.27 -6.84 4.81
C PHE A 79 -0.04 -5.31 4.78
N THR A 80 -0.46 -4.60 5.83
CA THR A 80 -0.18 -3.17 6.01
C THR A 80 1.33 -2.88 6.09
N ASP A 81 2.14 -3.78 6.65
CA ASP A 81 3.60 -3.60 6.71
C ASP A 81 4.21 -3.66 5.31
N LEU A 82 3.72 -4.56 4.44
CA LEU A 82 4.15 -4.65 3.05
C LEU A 82 3.77 -3.40 2.23
N ILE A 83 2.57 -2.86 2.46
CA ILE A 83 2.16 -1.59 1.86
C ILE A 83 2.96 -0.42 2.45
N GLY A 84 3.38 -0.51 3.72
CA GLY A 84 4.29 0.43 4.37
C GLY A 84 5.67 0.47 3.73
N ASP A 85 6.24 -0.69 3.38
CA ASP A 85 7.49 -0.77 2.61
C ASP A 85 7.35 -0.01 1.28
N MET A 86 6.23 -0.21 0.57
CA MET A 86 5.94 0.50 -0.69
C MET A 86 5.78 2.01 -0.48
N PHE A 87 5.09 2.41 0.58
CA PHE A 87 4.94 3.82 0.95
C PHE A 87 6.29 4.49 1.14
N PHE A 88 7.15 3.87 1.93
CA PHE A 88 8.49 4.39 2.20
C PHE A 88 9.29 4.56 0.89
N VAL A 89 9.26 3.57 0.00
CA VAL A 89 9.96 3.64 -1.28
C VAL A 89 9.42 4.75 -2.17
N CYS A 90 8.10 4.93 -2.25
CA CYS A 90 7.47 6.00 -3.04
C CYS A 90 7.71 7.40 -2.46
N GLU A 91 7.66 7.56 -1.13
CA GLU A 91 7.89 8.84 -0.46
C GLU A 91 9.33 9.34 -0.61
N ASN A 92 10.28 8.41 -0.74
CA ASN A 92 11.71 8.74 -0.74
C ASN A 92 12.34 8.71 -2.15
N LEU A 93 11.57 8.54 -3.22
CA LEU A 93 12.09 8.70 -4.58
C LEU A 93 12.54 10.14 -4.81
N ASP A 94 13.80 10.32 -5.19
CA ASP A 94 14.34 11.60 -5.63
C ASP A 94 14.45 11.61 -7.16
N ILE A 95 13.42 12.19 -7.81
CA ILE A 95 13.32 12.27 -9.27
C ILE A 95 14.33 13.29 -9.83
N GLU A 96 14.60 14.35 -9.08
CA GLU A 96 15.44 15.46 -9.54
C GLU A 96 16.94 15.21 -9.28
N GLU A 97 17.28 14.10 -8.61
CA GLU A 97 18.63 13.80 -8.11
C GLU A 97 19.25 15.01 -7.43
N THR A 98 18.45 15.71 -6.63
CA THR A 98 18.91 16.91 -5.96
C THR A 98 20.07 16.57 -5.02
N ASP A 99 21.10 17.41 -5.00
CA ASP A 99 22.30 17.25 -4.13
C ASP A 99 21.97 17.44 -2.63
N ASP A 100 20.69 17.31 -2.26
CA ASP A 100 20.21 17.43 -0.91
C ASP A 100 20.51 16.13 -0.17
N ASN A 101 21.27 16.23 0.93
CA ASN A 101 21.79 15.10 1.71
C ASN A 101 20.71 14.39 2.54
N SER A 102 19.51 14.19 1.99
CA SER A 102 18.52 13.30 2.56
C SER A 102 19.10 11.89 2.59
N LYS A 103 19.47 11.43 3.79
CA LYS A 103 19.99 10.07 4.03
C LYS A 103 19.07 8.96 3.47
N TYR A 104 17.81 9.28 3.22
CA TYR A 104 16.79 8.35 2.78
C TYR A 104 16.41 8.49 1.30
N ALA A 105 16.86 9.55 0.61
CA ALA A 105 16.61 9.73 -0.82
C ALA A 105 17.07 8.51 -1.63
N LEU A 106 16.18 8.06 -2.51
CA LEU A 106 16.38 6.92 -3.40
C LEU A 106 16.59 7.46 -4.81
N SER A 107 17.73 7.16 -5.41
CA SER A 107 17.89 7.29 -6.85
C SER A 107 16.93 6.36 -7.58
N GLU A 108 16.61 6.69 -8.83
CA GLU A 108 15.73 5.91 -9.70
C GLU A 108 16.11 4.42 -9.73
N ASN A 109 17.41 4.12 -9.85
CA ASN A 109 17.92 2.76 -9.86
C ASN A 109 17.68 2.00 -8.55
N ARG A 110 17.76 2.70 -7.40
CA ARG A 110 17.49 2.09 -6.09
C ARG A 110 15.99 1.92 -5.88
N PHE A 111 15.19 2.93 -6.20
CA PHE A 111 13.72 2.87 -6.22
C PHE A 111 13.23 1.65 -6.99
N ARG A 112 13.69 1.47 -8.23
CA ARG A 112 13.31 0.33 -9.09
C ARG A 112 13.67 -1.03 -8.48
N LYS A 113 14.81 -1.14 -7.80
CA LYS A 113 15.24 -2.38 -7.12
C LYS A 113 14.36 -2.70 -5.92
N GLU A 114 14.15 -1.74 -5.02
CA GLU A 114 13.33 -1.92 -3.82
C GLU A 114 11.88 -2.23 -4.21
N LEU A 115 11.34 -1.51 -5.19
CA LEU A 115 9.99 -1.75 -5.70
C LEU A 115 9.84 -3.15 -6.31
N ASN A 116 10.86 -3.67 -6.99
CA ASN A 116 10.83 -5.04 -7.49
C ASN A 116 10.80 -6.06 -6.34
N LEU A 117 11.56 -5.85 -5.27
CA LEU A 117 11.52 -6.71 -4.09
C LEU A 117 10.13 -6.73 -3.47
N ILE A 118 9.49 -5.56 -3.36
CA ILE A 118 8.11 -5.43 -2.88
C ILE A 118 7.13 -6.16 -3.82
N LEU A 119 7.26 -6.01 -5.14
CA LEU A 119 6.41 -6.72 -6.10
C LEU A 119 6.51 -8.25 -5.94
N GLN A 120 7.72 -8.78 -5.75
CA GLN A 120 7.89 -10.22 -5.50
C GLN A 120 7.23 -10.64 -4.18
N LYS A 121 7.34 -9.83 -3.12
CA LYS A 121 6.63 -10.10 -1.85
C LYS A 121 5.11 -10.07 -2.03
N LEU A 122 4.57 -9.08 -2.76
CA LEU A 122 3.13 -8.96 -3.04
C LEU A 122 2.59 -10.19 -3.78
N LYS A 123 3.28 -10.64 -4.83
CA LYS A 123 2.87 -11.82 -5.63
C LYS A 123 2.88 -13.12 -4.84
N ASN A 124 3.74 -13.24 -3.83
CA ASN A 124 3.90 -14.45 -3.03
C ASN A 124 3.17 -14.38 -1.69
N TYR A 125 2.47 -13.27 -1.39
CA TYR A 125 1.75 -13.11 -0.13
C TYR A 125 0.56 -14.06 -0.08
N SER A 126 0.62 -15.05 0.81
CA SER A 126 -0.27 -16.22 0.88
C SER A 126 -1.33 -16.09 1.97
#